data_AF-A0A967TAA0-F1
#
_entry.id   AF-A0A967TAA0-F1
#
_cell.length_a   1.000
_cell.length_b   1.000
_cell.length_c   1.000
_cell.angle_alpha   90.00
_cell.angle_beta   90.00
_cell.angle_gamma   90.00
#
_symmetry.space_group_name_H-M   'P 1'
#
loop_
_entity.id
_entity.type
_entity.pdbx_description
1 polymer ?
#
loop_
_entity_poly.entity_id
_entity_poly.type
_entity_poly.pdbx_seq_one_letter_code
_entity_poly.pdbx_strand_id
1 'polypeptide(L)' 'ISADTILVAHEKVGKTKTGIDSISIHDSDRTLLLVGPEGGFSESEISDLTDKGVELVSLGPNRLRAETAAIAFM' A
#
# COMPACT_ATOMS: atom_id res chain seq x y z
N ILE A 1 -13.42 -10.29 -4.05
CA ILE A 1 -12.81 -9.24 -4.90
C ILE A 1 -11.65 -9.91 -5.61
N SER A 2 -11.62 -9.95 -6.95
CA SER A 2 -10.51 -10.52 -7.72
C SER A 2 -9.68 -9.35 -8.23
N ALA A 3 -8.49 -9.17 -7.64
CA ALA A 3 -7.50 -8.18 -8.06
C ALA A 3 -6.22 -8.95 -8.42
N ASP A 4 -5.53 -8.48 -9.46
CA ASP A 4 -4.29 -9.07 -9.93
C ASP A 4 -3.12 -8.61 -9.06
N THR A 5 -3.18 -7.36 -8.59
CA THR A 5 -2.20 -6.75 -7.68
C THR A 5 -2.92 -6.09 -6.51
N ILE A 6 -2.44 -6.29 -5.28
CA ILE A 6 -2.98 -5.64 -4.08
C ILE A 6 -1.83 -4.91 -3.38
N LEU A 7 -1.99 -3.61 -3.20
CA LEU A 7 -0.99 -2.73 -2.59
C LEU A 7 -1.55 -2.06 -1.34
N VAL A 8 -0.74 -1.96 -0.30
CA VAL A 8 -1.11 -1.29 0.96
C VAL A 8 -0.11 -0.17 1.24
N ALA A 9 -0.61 1.05 1.39
CA ALA A 9 0.20 2.17 1.86
C ALA A 9 0.47 2.02 3.36
N HIS A 10 1.74 1.92 3.74
CA HIS A 10 2.10 1.73 5.15
C HIS A 10 3.37 2.50 5.56
N GLU A 11 3.29 3.19 6.71
CA GLU A 11 4.34 4.10 7.18
C GLU A 11 5.62 3.40 7.67
N LYS A 12 5.54 2.11 8.04
CA LYS A 12 6.69 1.34 8.54
C LYS A 12 7.48 0.64 7.45
N VAL A 13 7.09 0.79 6.18
CA VAL A 13 7.94 0.38 5.06
C VAL A 13 9.07 1.39 4.98
N GLY A 14 10.23 1.04 5.55
CA GLY A 14 11.40 1.89 5.55
C GLY A 14 11.76 2.34 4.13
N LYS A 15 12.39 3.52 4.01
CA LYS A 15 12.77 4.26 2.78
C LYS A 15 13.42 3.44 1.64
N THR A 16 13.70 2.16 1.85
CA THR A 16 14.50 1.27 1.02
C THR A 16 13.75 0.02 0.53
N LYS A 17 12.49 -0.21 0.92
CA LYS A 17 11.66 -1.26 0.30
C LYS A 17 10.51 -0.61 -0.47
N THR A 18 10.62 -0.71 -1.79
CA THR A 18 9.52 -0.63 -2.75
C THR A 18 8.63 0.62 -2.67
N GLY A 19 9.12 1.73 -3.25
CA GLY A 19 8.22 2.79 -3.71
C GLY A 19 7.30 2.28 -4.82
N ILE A 20 6.17 2.92 -5.06
CA ILE A 20 5.19 2.51 -6.09
C ILE A 20 5.88 2.27 -7.44
N ASP A 21 6.86 3.11 -7.77
CA ASP A 21 7.64 3.08 -9.01
C ASP A 21 8.35 1.73 -9.30
N SER A 22 8.57 0.92 -8.26
CA SER A 22 9.26 -0.36 -8.37
C SER A 22 8.33 -1.55 -8.62
N ILE A 23 7.01 -1.33 -8.63
CA ILE A 23 6.01 -2.37 -8.86
C ILE A 23 5.66 -2.37 -10.35
N SER A 24 5.80 -3.53 -10.99
CA SER A 24 5.30 -3.72 -12.36
C SER A 24 3.79 -3.87 -12.33
N ILE A 25 3.10 -2.85 -12.81
CA ILE A 25 1.65 -2.84 -13.03
C ILE A 25 1.43 -2.68 -14.54
N HIS A 26 0.68 -3.58 -15.15
CA HIS A 26 0.27 -3.47 -16.54
C HIS A 26 -1.10 -2.78 -16.66
N ASP A 27 -1.35 -2.09 -17.78
CA ASP A 27 -2.62 -1.38 -18.03
C ASP A 27 -3.87 -2.29 -17.96
N SER A 28 -3.70 -3.60 -18.10
CA SER A 28 -4.79 -4.57 -18.02
C SER A 28 -5.02 -5.14 -16.61
N ASP A 29 -4.14 -4.84 -15.65
CA ASP A 29 -4.17 -5.40 -14.31
C ASP A 29 -5.22 -4.68 -13.44
N ARG A 30 -6.05 -5.44 -12.75
CA ARG A 30 -6.92 -4.90 -11.71
C ARG A 30 -6.12 -4.73 -10.43
N THR A 31 -5.73 -3.49 -10.17
CA THR A 31 -5.00 -3.13 -8.95
C THR A 31 -5.96 -2.69 -7.85
N LEU A 32 -5.82 -3.26 -6.66
CA LEU A 32 -6.52 -2.83 -5.45
C LEU A 32 -5.56 -2.07 -4.54
N LEU A 33 -5.87 -0.80 -4.30
CA LEU A 33 -5.11 0.08 -3.42
C LEU A 33 -5.79 0.15 -2.05
N LEU A 34 -5.03 -0.10 -0.99
CA LEU A 34 -5.50 -0.08 0.38
C LEU A 34 -4.83 1.05 1.14
N VAL A 35 -5.66 1.94 1.69
CA VAL A 35 -5.24 3.03 2.56
C VAL A 35 -5.92 2.83 3.91
N GLY A 36 -5.12 2.89 4.97
CA GLY A 36 -5.63 2.71 6.33
C GLY A 36 -6.47 3.89 6.81
N PRO A 37 -7.26 3.69 7.87
CA PRO A 37 -7.96 4.78 8.56
C PRO A 37 -6.96 5.72 9.25
N GLU A 38 -7.43 6.76 9.92
CA GLU A 38 -6.59 7.77 10.59
C GLU A 38 -5.66 7.17 11.65
N GLY A 39 -6.07 6.05 12.26
CA GLY A 39 -5.29 5.25 13.21
C GLY A 39 -4.25 4.32 12.57
N GLY A 40 -4.25 4.19 11.25
CA GLY A 40 -3.44 3.22 10.51
C GLY A 40 -3.97 1.79 10.62
N PHE A 41 -3.22 0.86 10.03
CA PHE A 41 -3.44 -0.57 10.22
C PHE A 41 -2.73 -1.04 11.49
N SER A 42 -3.33 -2.00 12.18
CA SER A 42 -2.67 -2.71 13.27
C SER A 42 -1.59 -3.66 12.74
N GLU A 43 -0.63 -4.02 13.59
CA GLU A 43 0.41 -5.00 13.24
C GLU A 43 -0.19 -6.35 12.81
N SER A 44 -1.29 -6.79 13.43
CA SER A 44 -1.99 -8.02 13.05
C SER A 44 -2.57 -7.94 11.65
N GLU A 45 -3.21 -6.82 11.29
CA GLU A 45 -3.75 -6.62 9.94
C GLU A 45 -2.64 -6.59 8.89
N ILE A 46 -1.51 -5.95 9.19
CA ILE A 46 -0.35 -5.93 8.30
C ILE A 46 0.23 -7.33 8.12
N SER A 47 0.37 -8.10 9.21
CA SER A 47 0.83 -9.49 9.14
C SER A 47 -0.10 -10.32 8.25
N ASP A 48 -1.41 -10.25 8.49
CA ASP A 48 -2.42 -10.97 7.72
C ASP A 48 -2.42 -10.61 6.22
N LEU A 49 -2.16 -9.34 5.91
CA LEU A 49 -2.04 -8.85 4.53
C LEU A 49 -0.76 -9.39 3.88
N THR A 50 0.38 -9.29 4.55
CA THR A 50 1.66 -9.81 4.03
C THR A 50 1.64 -11.33 3.85
N ASP A 51 0.99 -12.07 4.75
CA ASP A 51 0.85 -13.53 4.65
C ASP A 51 -0.02 -13.95 3.45
N LYS A 52 -0.90 -13.04 2.99
CA LYS A 52 -1.71 -13.21 1.77
C LYS A 52 -0.99 -12.74 0.50
N GLY A 53 0.27 -12.34 0.59
CA GLY A 53 1.06 -11.85 -0.53
C GLY A 53 0.75 -10.42 -0.95
N VAL A 54 0.14 -9.62 -0.07
CA VAL A 54 -0.11 -8.20 -0.31
C VAL A 54 1.20 -7.42 -0.16
N GLU A 55 1.50 -6.57 -1.14
CA GLU A 55 2.70 -5.74 -1.17
C GLU A 55 2.49 -4.47 -0.33
N LEU A 56 3.43 -4.20 0.57
CA LEU A 56 3.45 -2.97 1.35
C LEU A 56 4.30 -1.92 0.61
N VAL A 57 3.77 -0.71 0.46
CA VAL A 57 4.43 0.39 -0.24
C VAL A 57 4.53 1.64 0.62
N SER A 58 5.59 2.41 0.38
CA SER A 58 5.75 3.75 0.93
C SER A 58 5.29 4.81 -0.06
N LEU A 59 4.53 5.79 0.41
CA LEU A 59 4.14 7.00 -0.36
C LEU A 59 5.15 8.16 -0.17
N GLY A 60 6.37 7.83 0.25
CA GLY A 60 7.44 8.80 0.45
C GLY A 60 7.76 9.07 1.93
N PRO A 61 8.54 10.12 2.22
CA PRO A 61 9.16 10.33 3.53
C PRO A 61 8.21 10.91 4.58
N ASN A 62 7.05 11.41 4.17
CA ASN A 62 6.10 12.09 5.05
C ASN A 62 4.97 11.14 5.44
N ARG A 63 4.54 11.22 6.71
CA ARG A 63 3.29 10.60 7.14
C ARG A 63 2.12 11.39 6.57
N LEU A 64 1.40 10.78 5.62
CA LEU A 64 0.23 11.40 4.98
C LEU A 64 -1.03 11.16 5.82
N ARG A 65 -2.00 12.09 5.72
CA ARG A 65 -3.36 11.84 6.20
C ARG A 65 -4.07 10.89 5.23
N ALA A 66 -5.09 10.17 5.71
CA ALA A 66 -5.75 9.11 4.93
C ALA A 66 -6.24 9.61 3.56
N GLU A 67 -6.85 10.78 3.50
CA GLU A 67 -7.39 11.36 2.27
C GLU A 67 -6.27 11.76 1.30
N THR A 68 -5.18 12.32 1.82
CA THR A 68 -4.00 12.67 1.02
C THR A 68 -3.27 11.43 0.52
N ALA A 69 -3.19 10.38 1.34
CA ALA A 69 -2.61 9.10 0.96
C ALA A 69 -3.39 8.48 -0.20
N ALA A 70 -4.73 8.46 -0.15
CA ALA A 70 -5.57 7.96 -1.23
C ALA A 70 -5.35 8.72 -2.54
N ILE A 71 -5.28 10.06 -2.50
CA ILE A 71 -5.04 10.88 -3.69
C ILE A 71 -3.63 10.65 -4.25
N ALA A 72 -2.61 10.55 -3.38
CA ALA A 72 -1.23 10.34 -3.82
C ALA A 72 -0.97 8.91 -4.36
N PHE A 73 -1.86 7.96 -4.08
CA PHE A 73 -1.76 6.58 -4.54
C PHE A 73 -2.35 6.36 -5.94
N MET A 74 -3.17 7.31 -6.43
CA MET A 74 -3.76 7.30 -7.77
C MET A 74 -2.84 7.96 -8.78
#